data_AF-A0A1Q4E4G1-F1
#
_entry.id   AF-A0A1Q4E4G1-F1
#
_cell.length_a   1.000
_cell.length_b   1.000
_cell.length_c   1.000
_cell.angle_alpha   90.00
_cell.angle_beta   90.00
_cell.angle_gamma   90.00
#
_symmetry.space_group_name_H-M   'P 1'
#
loop_
_entity.id
_entity.type
_entity.pdbx_description
1 polymer ?
#
loop_
_entity_poly.entity_id
_entity_poly.type
_entity_poly.pdbx_seq_one_letter_code
_entity_poly.pdbx_strand_id
1 'polypeptide(L)' 'MRHTDPPLTTVRQDASVEGRLAAAAQVETIARRRAGTKPEITQVVLPTALVVRDSTATPPAPPPPAGR' A
#
# COMPACT_ATOMS: atom_id res chain seq x y z
N MET A 1 14.77 13.27 7.79
CA MET A 1 14.48 12.91 6.39
C MET A 1 15.37 11.74 6.02
N ARG A 2 14.79 10.58 5.66
CA ARG A 2 15.59 9.46 5.14
C ARG A 2 15.92 9.81 3.69
N HIS A 3 17.17 10.21 3.43
CA HIS A 3 17.61 10.59 2.09
C HIS A 3 17.86 9.31 1.29
N THR A 4 17.12 9.13 0.20
CA THR A 4 17.35 8.08 -0.79
C THR A 4 17.57 8.78 -2.11
N ASP A 5 18.74 8.57 -2.69
CA ASP A 5 19.15 9.12 -3.98
C ASP A 5 19.61 7.96 -4.87
N PRO A 6 18.89 7.63 -5.95
CA PRO A 6 17.70 8.31 -6.46
C PRO A 6 16.45 8.09 -5.57
N PRO A 7 15.46 9.01 -5.62
CA PRO A 7 14.17 8.81 -4.98
C PRO A 7 13.48 7.53 -5.47
N LEU A 8 12.95 6.73 -4.55
CA LEU A 8 12.35 5.44 -4.87
C LEU A 8 10.98 5.58 -5.55
N THR A 9 10.78 4.85 -6.65
CA THR A 9 9.44 4.51 -7.14
C THR A 9 8.76 3.59 -6.14
N THR A 10 7.53 3.92 -5.74
CA THR A 10 6.83 3.23 -4.65
C THR A 10 5.34 3.08 -4.96
N VAL A 11 4.71 2.05 -4.42
CA VAL A 11 3.23 2.00 -4.34
C VAL A 11 2.80 2.72 -3.07
N ARG A 12 2.05 3.81 -3.22
CA ARG A 12 1.45 4.54 -2.10
C ARG A 12 0.20 3.81 -1.63
N GLN A 13 0.21 3.46 -0.35
CA GLN A 13 -0.94 3.00 0.40
C GLN A 13 -1.27 4.09 1.42
N ASP A 14 -2.53 4.52 1.47
CA ASP A 14 -2.93 5.59 2.40
C ASP A 14 -3.10 5.04 3.81
N ALA A 15 -2.00 5.03 4.57
CA ALA A 15 -1.96 4.58 5.95
C ALA A 15 -2.89 5.40 6.87
N SER A 16 -3.18 6.66 6.52
CA SER A 16 -4.07 7.49 7.33
C SER A 16 -5.53 7.08 7.15
N VAL A 17 -5.94 6.76 5.92
CA VAL A 17 -7.27 6.20 5.64
C VAL A 17 -7.42 4.83 6.30
N GLU A 18 -6.43 3.95 6.13
CA GLU A 18 -6.42 2.63 6.77
C GLU A 18 -6.55 2.74 8.30
N GLY A 19 -5.74 3.59 8.92
CA GLY A 19 -5.76 3.80 10.37
C GLY A 19 -7.12 4.28 10.88
N ARG A 20 -7.77 5.22 10.18
CA ARG A 20 -9.12 5.69 10.55
C ARG A 20 -10.17 4.58 10.47
N LEU A 21 -10.14 3.78 9.39
CA LEU A 21 -11.09 2.69 9.21
C LEU A 21 -10.88 1.57 10.22
N ALA A 22 -9.62 1.20 10.48
CA ALA A 22 -9.27 0.21 11.49
C ALA A 22 -9.71 0.66 12.90
N ALA A 23 -9.45 1.93 13.26
CA ALA A 23 -9.89 2.48 14.54
C ALA A 23 -11.42 2.47 14.68
N ALA A 24 -12.14 2.87 13.63
CA ALA A 24 -13.61 2.84 13.64
C ALA A 24 -14.15 1.42 13.81
N ALA A 25 -13.63 0.46 13.04
CA ALA A 25 -14.03 -0.95 13.15
C ALA A 25 -13.73 -1.54 14.53
N GLN A 26 -12.62 -1.13 15.16
CA GLN A 26 -12.26 -1.56 16.50
C GLN A 26 -13.21 -0.99 17.56
N VAL A 27 -13.57 0.30 17.47
CA VAL A 27 -14.55 0.92 18.38
C VAL A 27 -15.90 0.23 18.28
N GLU A 28 -16.36 -0.05 17.06
CA GLU A 28 -17.61 -0.78 16.83
C GLU A 28 -17.57 -2.20 17.40
N THR A 29 -16.46 -2.92 17.20
CA THR A 29 -16.25 -4.27 17.75
C THR A 29 -16.37 -4.28 19.27
N ILE A 30 -15.77 -3.30 19.95
CA ILE A 30 -15.87 -3.16 21.41
C ILE A 30 -17.32 -2.89 21.82
N ALA A 31 -18.02 -2.00 21.12
CA ALA A 31 -19.42 -1.68 21.42
C ALA A 31 -20.33 -2.91 21.28
N ARG A 32 -20.19 -3.68 20.19
CA ARG A 32 -20.96 -4.93 19.97
C ARG A 32 -20.71 -5.96 21.05
N ARG A 33 -19.45 -6.18 21.44
CA ARG A 33 -19.10 -7.10 22.54
C ARG A 33 -19.73 -6.67 23.86
N ARG A 34 -19.70 -5.39 24.20
CA ARG A 34 -20.35 -4.86 25.41
C ARG A 34 -21.87 -5.05 25.40
N ALA A 35 -22.49 -5.01 24.23
CA ALA A 35 -23.90 -5.30 24.04
C ALA A 35 -24.22 -6.80 23.95
N GLY A 36 -23.27 -7.70 24.22
CA GLY A 36 -23.46 -9.16 24.11
C GLY A 36 -23.64 -9.66 22.67
N THR A 37 -23.40 -8.80 21.68
CA THR A 37 -23.54 -9.12 20.26
C THR A 37 -22.19 -9.59 19.70
N LYS A 38 -22.20 -10.68 18.94
CA LYS A 38 -20.99 -11.16 18.26
C LYS A 38 -20.53 -10.14 17.22
N PRO A 39 -19.25 -9.71 17.22
CA PRO A 39 -18.71 -8.85 16.17
C PRO A 39 -18.68 -9.56 14.82
N GLU A 40 -18.89 -8.80 13.75
CA GLU A 40 -18.70 -9.26 12.38
C GLU A 40 -17.26 -8.98 11.94
N ILE A 41 -16.70 -9.87 11.12
CA ILE A 41 -15.38 -9.65 10.50
C ILE A 41 -15.60 -8.94 9.18
N THR A 42 -15.08 -7.71 9.06
CA THR A 42 -15.20 -6.92 7.84
C THR A 42 -13.89 -6.95 7.06
N GLN A 43 -13.96 -7.26 5.77
CA GLN A 43 -12.83 -7.13 4.84
C GLN A 43 -12.99 -5.84 4.03
N VAL A 44 -11.96 -5.01 4.04
CA VAL A 44 -11.96 -3.71 3.33
C VAL A 44 -10.79 -3.70 2.35
N VAL A 45 -11.06 -3.27 1.11
CA VAL A 45 -10.03 -3.06 0.08
C VAL A 45 -9.90 -1.57 -0.16
N LEU A 46 -8.68 -1.05 -0.01
CA LEU A 46 -8.38 0.36 -0.24
C LEU A 46 -7.66 0.58 -1.57
N PRO A 47 -7.95 1.68 -2.28
CA PRO A 47 -7.20 2.07 -3.47
C PRO A 47 -5.71 2.26 -3.13
N THR A 48 -4.86 1.85 -4.06
CA THR A 48 -3.42 2.13 -4.02
C THR A 48 -3.01 2.87 -5.30
N ALA A 49 -1.87 3.55 -5.25
CA ALA A 49 -1.37 4.31 -6.40
C ALA A 49 0.11 4.05 -6.62
N LEU A 50 0.51 3.77 -7.86
CA LEU A 50 1.92 3.77 -8.24
C LEU A 50 2.42 5.22 -8.29
N VAL A 51 3.49 5.51 -7.54
CA VAL A 51 4.20 6.79 -7.55
C VAL A 51 5.55 6.54 -8.21
N VAL A 52 5.64 6.89 -9.49
CA VAL A 52 6.88 6.79 -10.28
C VAL A 52 7.83 7.92 -9.88
N ARG A 53 9.09 7.57 -9.64
CA ARG A 53 10.22 8.47 -9.39
C ARG A 53 11.45 7.96 -10.18
N ASP A 54 12.64 8.36 -9.77
CA ASP A 54 13.86 8.19 -10.57
C ASP A 54 14.55 6.83 -10.38
N SER A 55 14.05 5.97 -9.49
CA SER A 55 14.65 4.65 -9.24
C SER A 55 14.20 3.55 -10.21
N THR A 56 13.41 3.87 -11.24
CA THR A 56 12.91 2.90 -12.23
C THR A 56 13.10 3.44 -13.63
N ALA A 57 13.65 2.62 -14.53
CA ALA A 57 13.95 3.01 -15.89
C ALA A 57 13.70 1.84 -16.87
N THR A 58 13.67 2.18 -18.16
CA THR A 58 13.65 1.18 -19.24
C THR A 58 14.99 0.43 -19.26
N PRO A 59 15.02 -0.88 -19.49
CA PRO A 59 16.27 -1.61 -19.63
C PRO A 59 17.10 -1.11 -20.83
N PRO A 60 18.44 -1.25 -20.80
CA PRO A 60 19.28 -0.93 -21.96
C PRO A 60 18.94 -1.83 -23.15
N ALA A 61 19.17 -1.34 -24.37
CA ALA A 61 18.96 -2.12 -25.59
C ALA A 61 19.82 -3.40 -25.58
N PRO A 62 19.30 -4.53 -26.09
CA PRO A 62 20.09 -5.76 -26.17
C PRO A 62 21.29 -5.58 -27.13
N PRO A 63 22.42 -6.27 -26.90
CA PRO A 63 23.54 -6.25 -27.83
C PRO A 63 23.13 -6.81 -29.20
N PRO A 64 23.81 -6.40 -30.30
CA PRO A 64 23.55 -6.97 -31.61
C PRO A 64 23.80 -8.49 -31.58
N PRO A 65 23.06 -9.27 -32.40
CA PRO A 65 23.22 -10.72 -32.43
C PRO A 65 24.66 -11.08 -32.83
N ALA A 66 25.25 -12.06 -32.14
CA ALA A 66 26.56 -12.59 -32.53
C ALA A 66 26.46 -13.21 -33.92
N GLY A 67 27.20 -12.66 -34.89
CA GLY A 67 27.28 -13.20 -36.24
C GLY A 67 27.80 -14.64 -36.19
N ARG A 68 27.06 -15.55 -36.84
CA ARG A 68 27.46 -16.94 -37.03
C ARG A 68 28.49 -17.06 -38.15
#